data_AF-A0A8T3WSC6-F1
#
_entry.id   AF-A0A8T3WSC6-F1
#
_cell.length_a   1.000
_cell.length_b   1.000
_cell.length_c   1.000
_cell.angle_alpha   90.00
_cell.angle_beta   90.00
_cell.angle_gamma   90.00
#
_symmetry.space_group_name_H-M   'P 1'
#
loop_
_entity.id
_entity.type
_entity.pdbx_description
1 polymer ?
#
loop_
_entity_poly.entity_id
_entity_poly.type
_entity_poly.pdbx_seq_one_letter_code
_entity_poly.pdbx_strand_id
1 'polypeptide(L)' 'MSTTIAVSEETYRMLKYAKEETASESFDQLMQKLVRELKRPKENFFGTAKGLGPFKREEFDRLETKWKKNN' A
#
# COMPACT_ATOMS: atom_id res chain seq x y z
N MET A 1 -3.33 -2.37 30.00
CA MET A 1 -2.09 -2.68 30.74
C MET A 1 -0.96 -2.04 29.95
N SER A 2 -0.19 -1.14 30.55
CA SER A 2 0.97 -0.55 29.89
C SER A 2 2.20 -1.42 30.15
N THR A 3 3.06 -1.54 29.15
CA THR A 3 4.34 -2.25 29.23
C THR A 3 5.45 -1.27 28.90
N THR A 4 6.55 -1.32 29.64
CA THR A 4 7.71 -0.47 29.37
C THR A 4 8.61 -1.12 28.33
N ILE A 5 8.95 -0.37 27.29
CA ILE A 5 9.93 -0.77 26.27
C ILE A 5 11.20 0.03 26.55
N ALA A 6 12.29 -0.67 26.88
CA ALA A 6 13.60 -0.05 27.02
C ALA A 6 14.19 0.22 25.62
N VAL A 7 14.64 1.45 25.40
CA VAL A 7 15.30 1.89 24.16
C VAL A 7 16.58 2.65 24.49
N SER A 8 17.47 2.79 23.52
CA SER A 8 18.64 3.65 23.68
C SER A 8 18.22 5.12 23.87
N GLU A 9 19.08 5.92 24.51
CA GLU A 9 18.80 7.34 24.71
C GLU A 9 18.67 8.11 23.38
N GLU A 10 19.49 7.74 22.38
CA GLU A 10 19.41 8.30 21.03
C GLU A 10 18.05 8.02 20.39
N THR A 11 17.58 6.77 20.45
CA THR A 11 16.25 6.39 19.94
C THR A 11 15.14 7.15 20.67
N TYR A 12 15.25 7.34 21.97
CA TYR A 12 14.27 8.12 22.73
C TYR A 12 14.21 9.58 22.25
N ARG A 13 15.37 10.21 21.99
CA ARG A 13 15.42 11.57 21.44
C ARG A 13 14.75 11.63 20.07
N MET A 14 15.03 10.67 19.18
CA MET A 14 14.39 10.59 17.86
C MET A 14 12.86 10.45 17.98
N LEU A 15 12.38 9.58 18.87
CA LEU A 15 10.94 9.41 19.10
C LEU A 15 10.28 10.67 19.64
N LYS A 16 10.99 11.44 20.49
CA LYS A 16 10.49 12.71 21.01
C LYS A 16 10.30 13.73 19.88
N TYR A 17 11.30 13.89 19.02
CA TYR A 17 11.19 14.76 17.84
C TYR A 17 10.05 14.32 16.91
N ALA A 18 9.98 13.04 16.58
CA ALA A 18 8.91 12.50 15.73
C ALA A 18 7.50 12.69 16.34
N LYS A 19 7.39 12.63 17.68
CA LYS A 19 6.12 12.89 18.38
C LYS A 19 5.67 14.34 18.19
N GLU A 20 6.60 15.29 18.30
CA GLU A 20 6.35 16.73 18.10
C GLU A 20 5.98 17.03 16.63
N GLU A 21 6.74 16.52 15.67
CA GLU A 21 6.48 16.73 14.23
C GLU A 21 5.12 16.19 13.77
N THR A 22 4.73 15.02 14.30
CA THR A 22 3.46 14.37 13.92
C THR A 22 2.28 14.78 14.80
N ALA A 23 2.49 15.75 15.71
CA ALA A 23 1.54 16.21 16.71
C ALA A 23 0.83 15.05 17.43
N SER A 24 1.57 14.01 17.79
CA SER A 24 1.02 12.83 18.45
C SER A 24 0.90 13.07 19.97
N GLU A 25 -0.21 12.68 20.57
CA GLU A 25 -0.50 12.92 21.99
C GLU A 25 0.38 12.03 22.89
N SER A 26 0.67 10.80 22.44
CA SER A 26 1.46 9.82 23.16
C SER A 26 2.46 9.07 22.27
N PHE A 27 3.47 8.45 22.89
CA PHE A 27 4.39 7.56 22.18
C PHE A 27 3.67 6.33 21.61
N ASP A 28 2.66 5.81 22.30
CA ASP A 28 1.84 4.70 21.80
C ASP A 28 1.12 5.08 20.50
N GLN A 29 0.55 6.28 20.44
CA GLN A 29 -0.13 6.77 19.23
C GLN A 29 0.86 6.95 18.08
N LEU A 30 2.05 7.50 18.35
CA LEU A 30 3.12 7.62 17.37
C LEU A 30 3.53 6.25 16.84
N MET A 31 3.79 5.28 17.72
CA MET A 31 4.20 3.92 17.34
C MET A 31 3.13 3.22 16.50
N GLN A 32 1.85 3.39 16.83
CA GLN A 32 0.75 2.87 16.01
C GLN A 32 0.72 3.49 14.61
N LYS A 33 0.92 4.81 14.48
CA LYS A 33 1.01 5.49 13.18
C LYS A 33 2.17 4.92 12.36
N LEU A 34 3.36 4.86 12.93
CA LEU A 34 4.56 4.33 12.25
C LEU A 34 4.38 2.88 11.78
N VAL A 35 3.81 2.01 12.63
CA VAL A 35 3.55 0.61 12.25
C VAL A 35 2.51 0.52 11.15
N ARG A 36 1.46 1.36 11.17
CA ARG A 36 0.45 1.39 10.11
C ARG A 36 1.03 1.87 8.79
N GLU A 37 1.89 2.88 8.79
CA GLU A 37 2.56 3.38 7.59
C GLU A 37 3.51 2.32 7.02
N LEU A 38 4.32 1.68 7.87
CA LEU A 38 5.22 0.61 7.45
C LEU A 38 4.47 -0.59 6.84
N LYS A 39 3.31 -0.93 7.41
CA LYS A 39 2.45 -2.03 6.92
C LYS A 39 1.50 -1.61 5.80
N ARG A 40 1.42 -0.31 5.47
CA ARG A 40 0.55 0.16 4.40
C ARG A 40 0.99 -0.54 3.11
N PRO A 41 0.09 -1.20 2.37
CA PRO A 41 0.42 -1.72 1.06
C PRO A 41 1.01 -0.57 0.25
N LYS A 42 2.21 -0.78 -0.32
CA LYS A 42 2.73 0.14 -1.33
C LYS A 42 1.62 0.29 -2.37
N GLU A 43 1.35 1.51 -2.83
CA GLU A 43 0.40 1.70 -3.92
C GLU A 43 0.77 0.72 -5.02
N ASN A 44 -0.10 -0.25 -5.26
CA ASN A 44 0.12 -1.23 -6.29
C ASN A 44 0.22 -0.43 -7.59
N PHE A 45 1.32 -0.58 -8.34
CA PHE A 45 1.42 -0.10 -9.72
C PHE A 45 0.39 -0.77 -10.66
N PHE A 46 -0.56 -1.55 -10.11
CA PHE A 46 -1.74 -2.04 -10.80
C PHE A 46 -2.69 -0.87 -11.07
N GLY A 47 -2.42 -0.17 -12.18
CA GLY A 47 -3.18 0.98 -12.65
C GLY A 47 -2.39 2.29 -12.76
N THR A 48 -1.06 2.30 -12.63
CA THR A 48 -0.26 3.54 -12.67
C THR A 48 -0.23 4.29 -14.00
N ALA A 49 -0.93 3.82 -15.01
CA ALA A 49 -1.38 4.71 -16.06
C ALA A 49 -2.67 5.41 -15.62
N LYS A 50 -2.52 6.54 -14.90
CA LYS A 50 -3.60 7.54 -14.78
C LYS A 50 -4.08 7.88 -16.20
N GLY A 51 -5.24 7.38 -16.60
CA GLY A 51 -5.84 7.59 -17.92
C GLY A 51 -5.99 6.34 -18.80
N LEU A 52 -5.46 5.18 -18.41
CA LEU A 52 -5.81 3.93 -19.09
C LEU A 52 -7.22 3.51 -18.64
N GLY A 53 -8.14 3.40 -19.61
CA GLY A 53 -9.48 2.87 -19.37
C GLY A 53 -9.43 1.44 -18.83
N PRO A 54 -10.53 0.96 -18.21
CA PRO A 54 -10.61 -0.42 -17.74
C PRO A 54 -10.25 -1.40 -18.86
N PHE A 55 -9.46 -2.42 -18.52
CA PHE A 55 -9.09 -3.47 -19.46
C PHE A 55 -10.35 -4.09 -20.07
N LYS A 56 -10.60 -3.81 -21.35
CA LYS A 56 -11.58 -4.55 -22.15
C LYS A 56 -10.85 -5.73 -22.75
N ARG A 57 -11.27 -6.93 -22.35
CA ARG A 57 -10.89 -8.16 -23.04
C ARG A 57 -11.42 -8.03 -24.46
N GLU A 58 -10.54 -7.91 -25.46
CA GLU A 58 -10.95 -8.11 -26.85
C GLU A 58 -11.62 -9.49 -26.90
N GLU A 59 -12.87 -9.51 -27.37
CA GLU A 59 -13.59 -10.74 -27.61
C GLU A 59 -12.68 -11.65 -28.42
N PHE A 60 -12.48 -12.86 -27.93
CA PHE A 60 -11.69 -13.86 -28.61
C PHE A 60 -12.37 -14.16 -29.94
N ASP A 61 -11.99 -13.46 -31.01
CA ASP A 61 -12.26 -13.85 -32.40
C ASP A 61 -11.31 -14.99 -32.81
N ARG A 62 -11.10 -15.93 -31.89
CA ARG A 62 -10.34 -17.16 -32.13
C ARG A 62 -11.35 -18.27 -32.34
N LEU A 63 -11.46 -18.65 -33.62
CA LEU A 63 -11.79 -20.01 -34.12
C LEU A 63 -13.18 -20.29 -34.67
N GLU A 64 -13.95 -19.31 -35.16
CA GLU A 64 -15.19 -19.63 -35.91
C GLU A 64 -15.30 -18.89 -37.24
N THR A 65 -14.52 -19.29 -38.25
CA THR A 65 -14.95 -19.16 -39.67
C THR A 65 -14.15 -19.99 -40.68
N LYS A 66 -13.28 -20.92 -40.25
CA LYS A 66 -12.66 -21.90 -41.17
C LYS A 66 -13.55 -23.11 -41.50
N TRP A 67 -14.82 -23.13 -41.08
CA TRP A 67 -15.77 -24.24 -41.36
C TRP A 67 -16.74 -24.00 -42.52
N LYS A 68 -16.62 -22.91 -43.27
CA LYS A 68 -17.30 -22.78 -44.58
C LYS A 68 -16.33 -23.06 -45.74
N LYS A 69 -15.70 -24.24 -45.70
CA LYS A 69 -15.27 -24.95 -46.90
C LYS A 69 -16.14 -26.20 -47.00
N ASN A 70 -16.85 -26.32 -48.13
CA ASN A 70 -17.57 -27.50 -48.63
C ASN A 70 -18.94 -27.78 -47.99
N ASN A 71 -19.98 -27.14 -48.54
CA ASN A 71 -21.23 -27.80 -48.94
C ASN A 71 -21.90 -26.95 -50.01
#